data_AF-A0A1N7ITX7-F1
#
_entry.id   AF-A0A1N7ITX7-F1
#
_cell.length_a   1.000
_cell.length_b   1.000
_cell.length_c   1.000
_cell.angle_alpha   90.00
_cell.angle_beta   90.00
_cell.angle_gamma   90.00
#
_symmetry.space_group_name_H-M   'P 1'
#
loop_
_entity.id
_entity.type
_entity.pdbx_description
1 polymer ?
#
loop_
_entity_poly.entity_id
_entity_poly.type
_entity_poly.pdbx_seq_one_letter_code
_entity_poly.pdbx_strand_id
1 'polypeptide(L)'
;MGAPMSRRQQFIEEINTLTLTFPGNATTRRISGNAFDMSHYRALLLSMFLVAREGPVVSELAAENCPSGLGGIRDTLLRSAEDGADHWTWIIDDLQAVGYDGPDPAECIPPAATQAYVGYNHFLASRHPVARLGVIAAVEAIGRNFSSNYSSKVFQRLQLKSAQATFFFRRSREETSLQDILQVLEQADLCDRTWQWVVAGTRTGGSLYRAIYDTQE
;
A
#
# COMPACT_ATOMS: atom_id res chain seq x y z
N MET A 1 22.82 -1.75 -29.43
CA MET A 1 21.85 -1.03 -28.59
C MET A 1 20.57 -1.85 -28.57
N GLY A 2 20.11 -2.31 -27.41
CA GLY A 2 18.85 -3.04 -27.30
C GLY A 2 17.65 -2.12 -27.59
N ALA A 3 16.53 -2.70 -28.03
CA ALA A 3 15.29 -1.94 -28.20
C ALA A 3 14.84 -1.33 -26.86
N PRO A 4 14.30 -0.09 -26.85
CA PRO A 4 13.79 0.53 -25.63
C PRO A 4 12.65 -0.31 -25.04
N MET A 5 12.64 -0.47 -23.72
CA MET A 5 11.62 -1.23 -23.01
C MET A 5 10.23 -0.62 -23.21
N SER A 6 9.22 -1.48 -23.40
CA SER A 6 7.84 -1.05 -23.50
C SER A 6 7.34 -0.47 -22.17
N ARG A 7 6.29 0.37 -22.22
CA ARG A 7 5.67 0.97 -21.03
C ARG A 7 5.22 -0.09 -20.02
N ARG A 8 4.64 -1.19 -20.52
CA ARG A 8 4.27 -2.38 -19.71
C ARG A 8 5.50 -2.99 -19.03
N GLN A 9 6.60 -3.18 -19.75
CA GLN A 9 7.83 -3.76 -19.20
C GLN A 9 8.40 -2.89 -18.08
N GLN A 10 8.46 -1.56 -18.28
CA GLN A 10 8.94 -0.63 -17.26
C GLN A 10 8.08 -0.70 -15.98
N PHE A 11 6.76 -0.70 -16.12
CA PHE A 11 5.85 -0.79 -14.98
C PHE A 11 6.03 -2.11 -14.20
N ILE A 12 6.12 -3.24 -14.91
CA ILE A 12 6.34 -4.56 -14.29
C ILE A 12 7.71 -4.63 -13.60
N GLU A 13 8.75 -4.07 -14.22
CA GLU A 13 10.10 -4.02 -13.65
C GLU A 13 10.14 -3.23 -12.34
N GLU A 14 9.43 -2.11 -12.24
CA GLU A 14 9.33 -1.36 -10.98
C GLU A 14 8.65 -2.17 -9.89
N ILE A 15 7.55 -2.85 -10.19
CA ILE A 15 6.85 -3.72 -9.23
C ILE A 15 7.76 -4.84 -8.75
N ASN A 16 8.48 -5.49 -9.66
CA ASN A 16 9.42 -6.55 -9.32
C ASN A 16 10.55 -6.02 -8.44
N THR A 17 11.11 -4.87 -8.79
CA THR A 17 12.19 -4.21 -8.03
C THR A 17 11.74 -3.88 -6.62
N LEU A 18 10.55 -3.29 -6.47
CA LEU A 18 9.97 -2.99 -5.16
C LEU A 18 9.76 -4.25 -4.34
N THR A 19 9.20 -5.29 -4.94
CA THR A 19 8.92 -6.57 -4.26
C THR A 19 10.20 -7.25 -3.79
N LEU A 20 11.27 -7.22 -4.60
CA LEU A 20 12.59 -7.78 -4.27
C LEU A 20 13.33 -6.98 -3.19
N THR A 21 13.19 -5.66 -3.19
CA THR A 21 13.91 -4.76 -2.27
C THR A 21 13.16 -4.49 -0.97
N PHE A 22 11.84 -4.75 -0.93
CA PHE A 22 11.01 -4.56 0.25
C PHE A 22 11.55 -5.27 1.51
N PRO A 23 11.99 -6.54 1.47
CA PRO A 23 12.68 -7.23 2.58
C PRO A 23 13.91 -6.54 3.18
N GLY A 24 14.44 -5.52 2.50
CA GLY A 24 15.53 -4.70 2.99
C GLY A 24 15.09 -3.58 3.94
N ASN A 25 13.91 -3.63 4.55
CA ASN A 25 13.46 -2.65 5.56
C ASN A 25 13.77 -3.12 6.99
N ALA A 26 13.73 -2.21 7.98
CA ALA A 26 14.10 -2.50 9.36
C ALA A 26 13.17 -3.53 10.01
N THR A 27 11.86 -3.43 9.77
CA THR A 27 10.86 -4.39 10.27
C THR A 27 11.15 -5.82 9.82
N THR A 28 11.31 -6.04 8.51
CA THR A 28 11.61 -7.36 7.92
C THR A 28 12.96 -7.92 8.40
N ARG A 29 13.97 -7.07 8.59
CA ARG A 29 15.25 -7.45 9.22
C ARG A 29 15.05 -7.91 10.66
N ARG A 30 14.29 -7.15 11.48
CA ARG A 30 13.99 -7.52 12.87
C ARG A 30 13.21 -8.84 12.94
N ILE A 31 12.23 -9.04 12.08
CA ILE A 31 11.46 -10.31 12.00
C ILE A 31 12.41 -11.47 11.69
N SER A 32 13.29 -11.31 10.69
CA SER A 32 14.23 -12.35 10.28
C SER A 32 15.31 -12.63 11.33
N GLY A 33 15.73 -11.60 12.07
CA GLY A 33 16.71 -11.69 13.16
C GLY A 33 16.11 -12.02 14.53
N ASN A 34 14.83 -12.40 14.61
CA ASN A 34 14.10 -12.68 15.86
C ASN A 34 14.07 -11.52 16.87
N ALA A 35 14.29 -10.28 16.43
CA ALA A 35 14.30 -9.07 17.25
C ALA A 35 12.98 -8.27 17.19
N PHE A 36 11.97 -8.76 16.46
CA PHE A 36 10.64 -8.16 16.40
C PHE A 36 9.79 -8.60 17.60
N ASP A 37 9.22 -7.65 18.33
CA ASP A 37 8.40 -7.86 19.53
C ASP A 37 7.04 -7.13 19.44
N MET A 38 6.28 -7.13 20.55
CA MET A 38 4.95 -6.54 20.59
C MET A 38 4.93 -5.00 20.47
N SER A 39 5.97 -4.30 20.93
CA SER A 39 6.00 -2.84 20.78
C SER A 39 6.16 -2.46 19.31
N HIS A 40 7.04 -3.18 18.60
CA HIS A 40 7.21 -3.00 17.15
C HIS A 40 5.92 -3.32 16.38
N TYR A 41 5.17 -4.35 16.79
CA TYR A 41 3.90 -4.70 16.17
C TYR A 41 2.85 -3.58 16.33
N ARG A 42 2.71 -3.05 17.55
CA ARG A 42 1.79 -1.94 17.84
C ARG A 42 2.19 -0.67 17.10
N ALA A 43 3.48 -0.34 17.08
CA ALA A 43 3.99 0.81 16.32
C ALA A 43 3.68 0.69 14.82
N LEU A 44 3.82 -0.52 14.26
CA LEU A 44 3.52 -0.79 12.85
C LEU A 44 2.02 -0.60 12.57
N LEU A 45 1.15 -1.12 13.44
CA LEU A 45 -0.29 -0.92 13.33
C LEU A 45 -0.68 0.56 13.39
N LEU A 46 -0.12 1.32 14.34
CA LEU A 46 -0.32 2.76 14.43
C LEU A 46 0.12 3.50 13.16
N SER A 47 1.24 3.09 12.57
CA SER A 47 1.74 3.66 11.32
C SER A 47 0.83 3.32 10.13
N MET A 48 0.27 2.10 10.09
CA MET A 48 -0.64 1.63 9.05
C MET A 48 -2.05 2.21 9.20
N PHE A 49 -2.45 2.67 10.39
CA PHE A 49 -3.79 3.21 10.63
C PHE A 49 -4.12 4.35 9.66
N LEU A 50 -3.24 5.36 9.58
CA LEU A 50 -3.47 6.48 8.67
C LEU A 50 -3.44 6.04 7.21
N VAL A 51 -2.58 5.08 6.84
CA VAL A 51 -2.53 4.54 5.47
C VAL A 51 -3.85 3.88 5.09
N ALA A 52 -4.41 3.06 5.98
CA ALA A 52 -5.67 2.37 5.75
C ALA A 52 -6.86 3.34 5.72
N ARG A 53 -6.84 4.36 6.59
CA ARG A 53 -7.90 5.38 6.65
C ARG A 53 -7.91 6.30 5.43
N GLU A 54 -6.74 6.75 4.98
CA GLU A 54 -6.62 7.68 3.85
C GLU A 54 -6.65 6.99 2.49
N GLY A 55 -6.31 5.70 2.42
CA GLY A 55 -6.24 4.94 1.18
C GLY A 55 -7.50 5.04 0.29
N PRO A 56 -8.71 4.85 0.85
CA PRO A 56 -9.97 5.06 0.14
C PRO A 56 -10.19 6.51 -0.29
N VAL A 57 -9.97 7.46 0.61
CA VAL A 57 -10.15 8.90 0.37
C VAL A 57 -9.32 9.38 -0.82
N VAL A 58 -8.04 9.00 -0.88
CA VAL A 58 -7.16 9.39 -2.00
C VAL A 58 -7.52 8.67 -3.30
N SER A 59 -8.12 7.48 -3.24
CA SER A 59 -8.60 6.75 -4.42
C SER A 59 -9.88 7.39 -4.98
N GLU A 60 -10.83 7.78 -4.13
CA GLU A 60 -12.00 8.59 -4.51
C GLU A 60 -11.58 9.92 -5.12
N LEU A 61 -10.70 10.67 -4.45
CA LEU A 61 -10.20 11.94 -4.96
C LEU A 61 -9.50 11.79 -6.33
N ALA A 62 -8.76 10.70 -6.53
CA ALA A 62 -8.16 10.41 -7.83
C ALA A 62 -9.22 10.10 -8.89
N ALA A 63 -10.30 9.38 -8.53
CA ALA A 63 -11.41 9.10 -9.42
C ALA A 63 -12.14 10.39 -9.83
N GLU A 64 -12.39 11.31 -8.89
CA GLU A 64 -13.01 12.61 -9.13
C GLU A 64 -12.18 13.49 -10.08
N ASN A 65 -10.86 13.48 -9.92
CA ASN A 65 -9.95 14.24 -10.78
C ASN A 65 -9.59 13.50 -12.09
N CYS A 66 -10.08 12.27 -12.28
CA CYS A 66 -9.75 11.46 -13.45
C CYS A 66 -10.27 12.12 -14.75
N PRO A 67 -9.42 12.29 -15.78
CA PRO A 67 -9.84 12.87 -17.05
C PRO A 67 -11.04 12.16 -17.68
N SER A 68 -11.93 12.94 -18.32
CA SER A 68 -13.02 12.40 -19.12
C SER A 68 -12.50 11.47 -20.22
N GLY A 69 -13.19 10.36 -20.45
CA GLY A 69 -12.78 9.34 -21.43
C GLY A 69 -11.96 8.19 -20.83
N LEU A 70 -11.53 8.29 -19.57
CA LEU A 70 -10.83 7.22 -18.84
C LEU A 70 -11.76 6.47 -17.89
N GLY A 71 -12.95 6.10 -18.37
CA GLY A 71 -14.01 5.47 -17.56
C GLY A 71 -13.53 4.25 -16.78
N GLY A 72 -12.84 3.32 -17.46
CA GLY A 72 -12.29 2.13 -16.80
C GLY A 72 -11.36 2.47 -15.64
N ILE A 73 -10.44 3.43 -15.82
CA ILE A 73 -9.50 3.85 -14.75
C ILE A 73 -10.26 4.44 -13.57
N ARG A 74 -11.25 5.30 -13.85
CA ARG A 74 -12.09 5.91 -12.81
C ARG A 74 -12.83 4.83 -12.01
N ASP A 75 -13.42 3.85 -12.69
CA ASP A 75 -14.19 2.78 -12.05
C ASP A 75 -13.28 1.86 -11.22
N THR A 76 -12.05 1.60 -11.68
CA THR A 76 -11.04 0.87 -10.88
C THR A 76 -10.64 1.64 -9.62
N LEU A 77 -10.48 2.97 -9.70
CA LEU A 77 -10.17 3.81 -8.54
C LEU A 77 -11.30 3.82 -7.51
N LEU A 78 -12.55 3.95 -7.96
CA LEU A 78 -13.73 3.91 -7.09
C LEU A 78 -13.86 2.55 -6.39
N ARG A 79 -13.71 1.46 -7.14
CA ARG A 79 -13.72 0.10 -6.56
C ARG A 79 -12.64 -0.07 -5.51
N SER A 80 -11.41 0.40 -5.78
CA SER A 80 -10.34 0.36 -4.79
C SER A 80 -10.65 1.19 -3.54
N ALA A 81 -11.47 2.23 -3.63
CA ALA A 81 -11.90 2.99 -2.47
C ALA A 81 -12.97 2.23 -1.68
N GLU A 82 -13.99 1.69 -2.36
CA GLU A 82 -15.03 0.86 -1.77
C GLU A 82 -14.44 -0.35 -1.04
N ASP A 83 -13.49 -1.05 -1.68
CA ASP A 83 -12.78 -2.20 -1.11
C ASP A 83 -12.11 -1.87 0.23
N GLY A 84 -11.51 -0.68 0.33
CA GLY A 84 -10.68 -0.29 1.46
C GLY A 84 -11.38 0.50 2.56
N ALA A 85 -12.65 0.89 2.38
CA ALA A 85 -13.36 1.87 3.21
C ALA A 85 -13.29 1.59 4.72
N ASP A 86 -13.34 0.31 5.08
CA ASP A 86 -13.38 -0.14 6.47
C ASP A 86 -12.07 -0.79 6.95
N HIS A 87 -11.01 -0.84 6.14
CA HIS A 87 -9.76 -1.54 6.49
C HIS A 87 -9.09 -0.99 7.76
N TRP A 88 -9.26 0.30 8.05
CA TRP A 88 -8.73 0.93 9.27
C TRP A 88 -9.37 0.36 10.55
N THR A 89 -10.62 -0.13 10.48
CA THR A 89 -11.29 -0.74 11.63
C THR A 89 -10.59 -2.03 12.07
N TRP A 90 -10.02 -2.78 11.14
CA TRP A 90 -9.27 -4.01 11.43
C TRP A 90 -7.98 -3.72 12.21
N ILE A 91 -7.39 -2.55 11.99
CA ILE A 91 -6.23 -2.10 12.77
C ILE A 91 -6.64 -1.76 14.21
N ILE A 92 -7.80 -1.12 14.39
CA ILE A 92 -8.36 -0.85 15.72
C ILE A 92 -8.65 -2.16 16.44
N ASP A 93 -9.32 -3.10 15.77
CA ASP A 93 -9.62 -4.44 16.31
C ASP A 93 -8.32 -5.14 16.76
N ASP A 94 -7.29 -5.14 15.91
CA ASP A 94 -6.00 -5.79 16.21
C ASP A 94 -5.28 -5.13 17.39
N LEU A 95 -5.24 -3.79 17.45
CA LEU A 95 -4.67 -3.03 18.56
C LEU A 95 -5.36 -3.38 19.89
N GLN A 96 -6.70 -3.39 19.90
CA GLN A 96 -7.48 -3.79 21.08
C GLN A 96 -7.21 -5.25 21.47
N ALA A 97 -7.17 -6.15 20.48
CA ALA A 97 -6.98 -7.58 20.71
C ALA A 97 -5.57 -7.92 21.24
N VAL A 98 -4.57 -7.06 21.01
CA VAL A 98 -3.23 -7.18 21.63
C VAL A 98 -3.06 -6.36 22.91
N GLY A 99 -4.14 -5.77 23.43
CA GLY A 99 -4.13 -5.01 24.68
C GLY A 99 -3.34 -3.70 24.59
N TYR A 100 -3.45 -2.99 23.47
CA TYR A 100 -2.94 -1.62 23.36
C TYR A 100 -3.82 -0.67 24.18
N ASP A 101 -3.21 0.07 25.10
CA ASP A 101 -3.83 1.00 26.06
C ASP A 101 -3.39 2.46 25.83
N GLY A 102 -2.73 2.72 24.71
CA GLY A 102 -2.28 4.06 24.32
C GLY A 102 -3.41 4.94 23.74
N PRO A 103 -3.07 6.15 23.25
CA PRO A 103 -4.04 7.08 22.66
C PRO A 103 -4.73 6.50 21.43
N ASP A 104 -5.92 7.03 21.12
CA ASP A 104 -6.65 6.73 19.90
C ASP A 104 -5.73 6.97 18.69
N PRO A 105 -5.55 5.97 17.80
CA PRO A 105 -4.76 6.14 16.57
C PRO A 105 -5.18 7.34 15.72
N ALA A 106 -6.46 7.77 15.78
CA ALA A 106 -6.96 8.94 15.09
C ALA A 106 -6.46 10.28 15.67
N GLU A 107 -6.01 10.29 16.92
CA GLU A 107 -5.44 11.47 17.60
C GLU A 107 -3.90 11.47 17.57
N CYS A 108 -3.28 10.38 17.13
CA CYS A 108 -1.84 10.24 17.07
C CYS A 108 -1.23 11.02 15.89
N ILE A 109 -0.09 11.67 16.12
CA ILE A 109 0.72 12.20 15.02
C ILE A 109 1.50 11.03 14.40
N PRO A 110 1.25 10.68 13.11
CA PRO A 110 1.93 9.57 12.45
C PRO A 110 3.42 9.88 12.22
N PRO A 111 4.29 8.87 12.07
CA PRO A 111 5.69 9.07 11.69
C PRO A 111 5.84 9.81 10.35
N ALA A 112 6.97 10.52 10.18
CA ALA A 112 7.24 11.31 8.98
C ALA A 112 7.14 10.49 7.67
N ALA A 113 7.56 9.22 7.68
CA ALA A 113 7.44 8.33 6.53
C ALA A 113 5.98 8.08 6.13
N THR A 114 5.09 7.87 7.12
CA THR A 114 3.65 7.72 6.90
C THR A 114 3.05 9.01 6.34
N GLN A 115 3.40 10.17 6.90
CA GLN A 115 2.95 11.48 6.39
C GLN A 115 3.39 11.69 4.94
N ALA A 116 4.65 11.38 4.62
CA ALA A 116 5.18 11.52 3.27
C ALA A 116 4.46 10.61 2.27
N TYR A 117 4.18 9.35 2.64
CA TYR A 117 3.41 8.42 1.81
C TYR A 117 1.99 8.95 1.55
N VAL A 118 1.27 9.36 2.59
CA VAL A 118 -0.11 9.88 2.48
C VAL A 118 -0.13 11.17 1.67
N GLY A 119 0.74 12.13 2.00
CA GLY A 119 0.84 13.40 1.28
C GLY A 119 1.18 13.23 -0.20
N TYR A 120 2.06 12.28 -0.54
CA TYR A 120 2.37 11.96 -1.93
C TYR A 120 1.17 11.38 -2.68
N ASN A 121 0.36 10.54 -2.03
CA ASN A 121 -0.86 10.01 -2.65
C ASN A 121 -1.92 11.10 -2.88
N HIS A 122 -2.09 12.05 -1.95
CA HIS A 122 -2.91 13.24 -2.17
C HIS A 122 -2.41 14.08 -3.36
N PHE A 123 -1.09 14.30 -3.44
CA PHE A 123 -0.49 14.97 -4.60
C PHE A 123 -0.80 14.26 -5.92
N LEU A 124 -0.65 12.94 -5.98
CA LEU A 124 -0.99 12.17 -7.17
C LEU A 124 -2.49 12.26 -7.48
N ALA A 125 -3.36 12.06 -6.49
CA ALA A 125 -4.80 12.11 -6.68
C ALA A 125 -5.26 13.44 -7.30
N SER A 126 -4.68 14.57 -6.87
CA SER A 126 -5.03 15.89 -7.42
C SER A 126 -4.33 16.25 -8.74
N ARG A 127 -3.09 15.80 -8.97
CA ARG A 127 -2.26 16.27 -10.11
C ARG A 127 -2.09 15.24 -11.21
N HIS A 128 -2.02 13.98 -10.84
CA HIS A 128 -1.72 12.84 -11.71
C HIS A 128 -2.59 11.62 -11.31
N PRO A 129 -3.93 11.74 -11.38
CA PRO A 129 -4.86 10.78 -10.78
C PRO A 129 -4.67 9.34 -11.27
N VAL A 130 -4.36 9.16 -12.56
CA VAL A 130 -4.08 7.83 -13.14
C VAL A 130 -2.89 7.14 -12.46
N ALA A 131 -1.89 7.90 -12.01
CA ALA A 131 -0.71 7.36 -11.33
C ALA A 131 -1.01 6.74 -9.97
N ARG A 132 -2.17 7.04 -9.37
CA ARG A 132 -2.62 6.38 -8.14
C ARG A 132 -2.77 4.87 -8.31
N LEU A 133 -3.22 4.40 -9.48
CA LEU A 133 -3.26 2.96 -9.80
C LEU A 133 -1.88 2.31 -9.72
N GLY A 134 -0.83 3.04 -10.08
CA GLY A 134 0.55 2.56 -9.94
C GLY A 134 0.97 2.35 -8.49
N VAL A 135 0.51 3.19 -7.57
CA VAL A 135 0.75 3.02 -6.13
C VAL A 135 -0.07 1.85 -5.57
N ILE A 136 -1.34 1.73 -5.95
CA ILE A 136 -2.20 0.61 -5.56
C ILE A 136 -1.56 -0.72 -5.98
N ALA A 137 -1.09 -0.81 -7.23
CA ALA A 137 -0.38 -1.97 -7.74
C ALA A 137 0.88 -2.31 -6.94
N ALA A 138 1.67 -1.30 -6.54
CA ALA A 138 2.86 -1.49 -5.73
C ALA A 138 2.52 -2.06 -4.33
N VAL A 139 1.54 -1.47 -3.65
CA VAL A 139 1.09 -1.92 -2.32
C VAL A 139 0.53 -3.33 -2.38
N GLU A 140 -0.26 -3.64 -3.40
CA GLU A 140 -0.84 -4.96 -3.61
C GLU A 140 0.23 -6.05 -3.82
N ALA A 141 1.23 -5.75 -4.67
CA ALA A 141 2.35 -6.66 -4.91
C ALA A 141 3.19 -6.90 -3.63
N ILE A 142 3.50 -5.82 -2.91
CA ILE A 142 4.22 -5.88 -1.63
C ILE A 142 3.41 -6.69 -0.61
N GLY A 143 2.10 -6.41 -0.48
CA GLY A 143 1.22 -7.07 0.47
C GLY A 143 1.14 -8.58 0.26
N ARG A 144 1.01 -9.04 -1.01
CA ARG A 144 1.05 -10.46 -1.35
C ARG A 144 2.37 -11.13 -0.99
N ASN A 145 3.50 -10.46 -1.25
CA ASN A 145 4.82 -11.01 -0.96
C ASN A 145 5.15 -10.98 0.54
N PHE A 146 4.70 -9.94 1.25
CA PHE A 146 4.94 -9.80 2.68
C PHE A 146 4.09 -10.79 3.49
N SER A 147 2.80 -10.89 3.17
CA SER A 147 1.88 -11.82 3.85
C SER A 147 2.33 -13.27 3.69
N SER A 148 2.80 -13.66 2.51
CA SER A 148 3.28 -15.04 2.27
C SER A 148 4.57 -15.39 3.02
N ASN A 149 5.50 -14.45 3.21
CA ASN A 149 6.85 -14.76 3.70
C ASN A 149 7.16 -14.33 5.15
N TYR A 150 6.46 -13.32 5.68
CA TYR A 150 6.81 -12.71 6.97
C TYR A 150 5.70 -12.80 8.02
N SER A 151 4.44 -12.78 7.62
CA SER A 151 3.29 -12.77 8.55
C SER A 151 3.33 -13.98 9.50
N SER A 152 3.57 -15.19 8.96
CA SER A 152 3.70 -16.43 9.73
C SER A 152 4.80 -16.37 10.80
N LYS A 153 5.95 -15.73 10.49
CA LYS A 153 7.04 -15.54 11.45
C LYS A 153 6.65 -14.58 12.56
N VAL A 154 5.97 -13.48 12.23
CA VAL A 154 5.45 -12.53 13.24
C VAL A 154 4.48 -13.24 14.18
N PHE A 155 3.52 -14.00 13.63
CA PHE A 155 2.49 -14.65 14.43
C PHE A 155 3.07 -15.74 15.34
N GLN A 156 4.00 -16.55 14.82
CA GLN A 156 4.67 -17.56 15.63
C GLN A 156 5.50 -16.92 16.75
N ARG A 157 6.25 -15.84 16.43
CA ARG A 157 7.12 -15.13 17.37
C ARG A 157 6.33 -14.48 18.50
N LEU A 158 5.23 -13.81 18.16
CA LEU A 158 4.40 -13.05 19.09
C LEU A 158 3.24 -13.87 19.66
N GLN A 159 3.10 -15.13 19.24
CA GLN A 159 1.99 -16.02 19.59
C GLN A 159 0.61 -15.39 19.31
N LEU A 160 0.51 -14.65 18.21
CA LEU A 160 -0.73 -13.98 17.80
C LEU A 160 -1.75 -15.00 17.31
N LYS A 161 -2.98 -14.85 17.79
CA LYS A 161 -4.16 -15.54 17.26
C LYS A 161 -4.64 -14.82 16.01
N SER A 162 -5.42 -15.51 15.17
CA SER A 162 -6.01 -14.93 13.94
C SER A 162 -6.84 -13.66 14.22
N ALA A 163 -7.50 -13.59 15.38
CA ALA A 163 -8.27 -12.43 15.81
C ALA A 163 -7.41 -11.22 16.24
N GLN A 164 -6.08 -11.35 16.30
CA GLN A 164 -5.13 -10.30 16.71
C GLN A 164 -4.27 -9.79 15.54
N ALA A 165 -4.53 -10.28 14.33
CA ALA A 165 -3.79 -9.94 13.11
C ALA A 165 -4.71 -9.85 11.89
N THR A 166 -5.96 -9.46 12.11
CA THR A 166 -6.99 -9.37 11.09
C THR A 166 -6.61 -8.41 9.97
N PHE A 167 -5.88 -7.32 10.23
CA PHE A 167 -5.43 -6.40 9.19
C PHE A 167 -4.51 -7.06 8.14
N PHE A 168 -3.68 -8.02 8.57
CA PHE A 168 -2.77 -8.73 7.66
C PHE A 168 -3.39 -9.97 6.98
N PHE A 169 -4.55 -10.43 7.48
CA PHE A 169 -5.24 -11.62 6.98
C PHE A 169 -6.50 -11.33 6.18
N ARG A 170 -7.29 -10.35 6.64
CA ARG A 170 -8.52 -9.96 5.96
C ARG A 170 -8.13 -9.28 4.66
N ARG A 171 -8.78 -9.75 3.62
CA ARG A 171 -8.75 -9.17 2.28
C ARG A 171 -10.19 -9.00 1.85
N SER A 172 -10.55 -7.88 1.22
CA SER A 172 -11.83 -7.81 0.52
C SER A 172 -11.88 -8.95 -0.51
N ARG A 173 -13.07 -9.56 -0.69
CA ARG A 173 -13.28 -10.61 -1.70
C ARG A 173 -13.16 -10.08 -3.13
N GLU A 174 -13.25 -8.76 -3.30
CA GLU A 174 -13.29 -8.06 -4.58
C GLU A 174 -12.09 -7.13 -4.78
N GLU A 175 -11.04 -7.28 -3.94
CA GLU A 175 -9.85 -6.42 -4.00
C GLU A 175 -9.30 -6.30 -5.41
N THR A 176 -9.19 -5.05 -5.84
CA THR A 176 -8.58 -4.66 -7.10
C THR A 176 -7.21 -5.34 -7.28
N SER A 177 -7.11 -6.25 -8.26
CA SER A 177 -5.90 -7.02 -8.47
C SER A 177 -4.88 -6.29 -9.34
N LEU A 178 -3.60 -6.70 -9.23
CA LEU A 178 -2.55 -6.21 -10.13
C LEU A 178 -2.88 -6.48 -11.60
N GLN A 179 -3.54 -7.61 -11.92
CA GLN A 179 -3.93 -7.93 -13.28
C GLN A 179 -5.00 -6.98 -13.81
N ASP A 180 -5.99 -6.63 -12.99
CA ASP A 180 -7.06 -5.69 -13.35
C ASP A 180 -6.47 -4.30 -13.62
N ILE A 181 -5.54 -3.85 -12.78
CA ILE A 181 -4.83 -2.58 -12.94
C ILE A 181 -4.03 -2.56 -14.24
N LEU A 182 -3.27 -3.62 -14.52
CA LEU A 182 -2.51 -3.73 -15.77
C LEU A 182 -3.43 -3.66 -16.98
N GLN A 183 -4.53 -4.42 -16.96
CA GLN A 183 -5.47 -4.48 -18.05
C GLN A 183 -6.10 -3.10 -18.32
N VAL A 184 -6.56 -2.40 -17.28
CA VAL A 184 -7.22 -1.10 -17.45
C VAL A 184 -6.25 -0.02 -17.95
N LEU A 185 -4.99 -0.06 -17.51
CA LEU A 185 -3.95 0.86 -17.98
C LEU A 185 -3.60 0.62 -19.46
N GLU A 186 -3.60 -0.63 -19.91
CA GLU A 186 -3.30 -0.99 -21.30
C GLU A 186 -4.44 -0.70 -22.28
N GLN A 187 -5.69 -0.81 -21.81
CA GLN A 187 -6.87 -0.49 -22.61
C GLN A 187 -7.12 1.01 -22.74
N ALA A 188 -6.63 1.80 -21.79
CA ALA A 188 -6.77 3.25 -21.79
C ALA A 188 -5.85 3.92 -22.82
N ASP A 189 -6.39 4.90 -23.54
CA ASP A 189 -5.60 5.75 -24.45
C ASP A 189 -4.80 6.78 -23.65
N LEU A 190 -3.66 6.34 -23.12
CA LEU A 190 -2.77 7.14 -22.29
C LEU A 190 -1.59 7.67 -23.10
N CYS A 191 -1.37 8.99 -23.02
CA CYS A 191 -0.17 9.61 -23.56
C CYS A 191 1.10 9.18 -22.79
N ASP A 192 2.28 9.37 -23.40
CA ASP A 192 3.57 9.00 -22.77
C ASP A 192 3.76 9.63 -21.40
N ARG A 193 3.37 10.90 -21.26
CA ARG A 193 3.53 11.63 -19.99
C ARG A 193 2.72 11.00 -18.86
N THR A 194 1.49 10.54 -19.13
CA THR A 194 0.66 9.87 -18.10
C THR A 194 1.27 8.53 -17.72
N TRP A 195 1.78 7.76 -18.68
CA TRP A 195 2.49 6.52 -18.40
C TRP A 195 3.76 6.71 -17.57
N GLN A 196 4.55 7.74 -17.87
CA GLN A 196 5.71 8.10 -17.04
C GLN A 196 5.31 8.38 -15.59
N TRP A 197 4.18 9.07 -15.38
CA TRP A 197 3.64 9.30 -14.04
C TRP A 197 3.15 8.02 -13.36
N VAL A 198 2.54 7.09 -14.10
CA VAL A 198 2.16 5.77 -13.54
C VAL A 198 3.40 5.03 -13.03
N VAL A 199 4.45 4.93 -13.85
CA VAL A 199 5.72 4.27 -13.46
C VAL A 199 6.39 5.00 -12.29
N ALA A 200 6.46 6.33 -12.34
CA ALA A 200 7.04 7.13 -11.26
C ALA A 200 6.23 7.02 -9.95
N GLY A 201 4.89 6.96 -10.06
CA GLY A 201 3.96 6.74 -8.96
C GLY A 201 4.19 5.39 -8.31
N THR A 202 4.29 4.31 -9.10
CA THR A 202 4.66 2.97 -8.62
C THR A 202 5.96 3.00 -7.84
N ARG A 203 7.05 3.52 -8.44
CA ARG A 203 8.38 3.56 -7.82
C ARG A 203 8.39 4.38 -6.53
N THR A 204 7.88 5.61 -6.59
CA THR A 204 7.96 6.57 -5.48
C THR A 204 7.00 6.17 -4.37
N GLY A 205 5.75 5.84 -4.70
CA GLY A 205 4.75 5.40 -3.74
C GLY A 205 5.16 4.11 -3.05
N GLY A 206 5.69 3.13 -3.80
CA GLY A 206 6.22 1.89 -3.23
C GLY A 206 7.43 2.12 -2.33
N SER A 207 8.34 3.03 -2.70
CA SER A 207 9.50 3.39 -1.88
C SER A 207 9.09 4.08 -0.57
N LEU A 208 8.13 5.00 -0.64
CA LEU A 208 7.57 5.67 0.54
C LEU A 208 6.81 4.67 1.43
N TYR A 209 6.05 3.75 0.84
CA TYR A 209 5.36 2.69 1.58
C TYR A 209 6.37 1.79 2.32
N ARG A 210 7.45 1.38 1.64
CA ARG A 210 8.56 0.64 2.28
C ARG A 210 9.18 1.41 3.44
N ALA A 211 9.38 2.72 3.31
CA ALA A 211 9.97 3.54 4.35
C ALA A 211 9.14 3.56 5.65
N ILE A 212 7.83 3.33 5.59
CA ILE A 212 7.00 3.20 6.80
C ILE A 212 7.46 2.00 7.66
N TYR A 213 7.95 0.94 7.02
CA TYR A 213 8.46 -0.24 7.72
C TYR A 213 9.87 -0.03 8.31
N ASP A 214 10.52 1.11 8.05
CA ASP A 214 11.80 1.48 8.65
C ASP A 214 11.65 2.25 9.98
N THR A 215 10.48 2.85 10.25
CA THR A 215 10.28 3.79 11.39
C THR A 215 9.80 3.14 12.68
N GLN A 216 9.77 1.80 12.75
CA GLN A 216 9.27 1.08 13.92
C GLN A 216 10.39 1.02 14.96
N GLU A 217 10.49 2.02 15.83
CA GLU A 217 11.43 2.07 16.96
C GLU A 217 10.82 1.53 18.25
#